data_AF-A0A1I2C3U8-F1
#
_entry.id   AF-A0A1I2C3U8-F1
#
_cell.length_a   1.000
_cell.length_b   1.000
_cell.length_c   1.000
_cell.angle_alpha   90.00
_cell.angle_beta   90.00
_cell.angle_gamma   90.00
#
_symmetry.space_group_name_H-M   'P 1'
#
loop_
_entity.id
_entity.type
_entity.pdbx_description
1 polymer ?
#
loop_
_entity_poly.entity_id
_entity_poly.type
_entity_poly.pdbx_seq_one_letter_code
_entity_poly.pdbx_strand_id
1 'polypeptide(L)'
;MTRGVLLGPQRLHPIVDKAADMLGIDGRIAAVTAGWQEREAEDQELCAALGNRAVNLMLHARAETAFREDPELFAAHRAKQDRLRQLQDLYRLRLASHLKAARRVQQAQAPRDLIESELEEAVQAIRLLDAHHVVKTQHIQKDFDRKVKPLERPAVVKQLKEIEAILAGCAGVAIAGGHVAVLYNRLRLFDLGPRLADLPIIAWSAGAMVVSSRIVLFHDSPPQGRGNAEVLEGGLGLFPGVVPLPHARRRLNLQDPGRITVFARRFAPATCVALDERCFIHFEGPRWSAGTNTFQLRTDGHLVALH
;
A
#
# COMPACT_ATOMS: atom_id res chain seq x y z
N MET A 1 -2.94 18.03 9.43
CA MET A 1 -3.50 17.28 8.28
C MET A 1 -2.33 16.73 7.50
N THR A 2 -2.34 15.45 7.14
CA THR A 2 -1.20 14.81 6.48
C THR A 2 -0.95 15.41 5.11
N ARG A 3 0.28 15.86 4.87
CA ARG A 3 0.78 16.29 3.55
C ARG A 3 1.70 15.22 3.01
N GLY A 4 1.74 15.03 1.70
CA GLY A 4 2.66 14.03 1.16
C GLY A 4 2.65 13.86 -0.34
N VAL A 5 3.63 13.12 -0.84
CA VAL A 5 3.78 12.80 -2.26
C VAL A 5 3.84 11.29 -2.41
N LEU A 6 2.91 10.73 -3.18
CA LEU A 6 2.94 9.33 -3.60
C LEU A 6 3.62 9.24 -4.96
N LEU A 7 4.72 8.50 -5.05
CA LEU A 7 5.51 8.41 -6.27
C LEU A 7 5.37 7.03 -6.93
N GLY A 8 5.56 7.03 -8.24
CA GLY A 8 5.95 5.82 -8.96
C GLY A 8 7.34 5.30 -8.55
N PRO A 9 7.88 4.31 -9.28
CA PRO A 9 9.14 3.66 -8.93
C PRO A 9 10.34 4.60 -8.94
N GLN A 10 11.23 4.47 -7.94
CA GLN A 10 12.35 5.40 -7.72
C GLN A 10 13.74 4.82 -8.06
N ARG A 11 13.84 3.62 -8.64
CA ARG A 11 15.15 2.96 -8.88
C ARG A 11 15.89 3.50 -10.12
N LEU A 12 15.21 3.58 -11.27
CA LEU A 12 15.86 3.95 -12.55
C LEU A 12 15.86 5.46 -12.80
N HIS A 13 14.76 6.12 -12.45
CA HIS A 13 14.55 7.55 -12.66
C HIS A 13 13.98 8.18 -11.38
N PRO A 14 14.81 8.32 -10.32
CA PRO A 14 14.37 8.89 -9.06
C PRO A 14 13.95 10.36 -9.25
N ILE A 15 12.88 10.73 -8.56
CA ILE A 15 12.37 12.11 -8.38
C ILE A 15 12.03 12.36 -6.90
N VAL A 16 12.63 11.57 -6.00
CA VAL A 16 12.37 11.60 -4.56
C VAL A 16 12.92 12.88 -3.91
N ASP A 17 14.01 13.41 -4.45
CA ASP A 17 14.56 14.74 -4.17
C ASP A 17 13.54 15.83 -4.47
N LYS A 18 12.98 15.83 -5.68
CA LYS A 18 11.96 16.80 -6.10
C LYS A 18 10.71 16.72 -5.25
N ALA A 19 10.33 15.52 -4.80
CA ALA A 19 9.22 15.33 -3.89
C ALA A 19 9.51 15.94 -2.50
N ALA A 20 10.75 15.87 -2.03
CA ALA A 20 11.15 16.54 -0.79
C ALA A 20 11.09 18.07 -0.95
N ASP A 21 11.54 18.61 -2.09
CA ASP A 21 11.43 20.03 -2.41
C ASP A 21 9.98 20.51 -2.49
N MET A 22 9.09 19.73 -3.15
CA MET A 22 7.64 20.03 -3.22
C MET A 22 6.99 20.15 -1.84
N LEU A 23 7.45 19.34 -0.88
CA LEU A 23 6.94 19.35 0.48
C LEU A 23 7.63 20.39 1.38
N GLY A 24 8.68 21.06 0.89
CA GLY A 24 9.50 22.00 1.67
C GLY A 24 10.29 21.32 2.80
N ILE A 25 10.77 20.09 2.56
CA ILE A 25 11.53 19.35 3.57
C ILE A 25 13.00 19.74 3.45
N ASP A 26 13.48 20.62 4.32
CA ASP A 26 14.88 21.06 4.38
C ASP A 26 15.73 20.29 5.43
N GLY A 27 15.07 19.67 6.41
CA GLY A 27 15.72 18.95 7.52
C GLY A 27 16.07 17.49 7.23
N ARG A 28 16.38 16.74 8.30
CA ARG A 28 16.60 15.29 8.24
C ARG A 28 15.31 14.55 7.86
N ILE A 29 15.46 13.43 7.18
CA ILE A 29 14.34 12.61 6.69
C ILE A 29 14.42 11.23 7.33
N ALA A 30 13.37 10.80 8.02
CA ALA A 30 13.30 9.42 8.49
C ALA A 30 13.03 8.49 7.31
N ALA A 31 13.91 7.53 7.04
CA ALA A 31 13.70 6.54 5.99
C ALA A 31 13.10 5.25 6.56
N VAL A 32 12.15 4.65 5.84
CA VAL A 32 11.57 3.34 6.13
C VAL A 32 11.82 2.42 4.94
N THR A 33 12.76 1.48 5.09
CA THR A 33 13.10 0.49 4.06
C THR A 33 12.78 -0.95 4.49
N ALA A 34 11.94 -1.14 5.51
CA ALA A 34 11.63 -2.44 6.10
C ALA A 34 11.14 -3.53 5.11
N GLY A 35 10.58 -3.12 3.97
CA GLY A 35 10.25 -4.04 2.88
C GLY A 35 11.46 -4.70 2.20
N TRP A 36 12.68 -4.22 2.43
CA TRP A 36 13.93 -4.77 1.90
C TRP A 36 14.48 -5.91 2.76
N GLN A 37 13.88 -6.13 3.94
CA GLN A 37 14.18 -7.23 4.86
C GLN A 37 15.65 -7.27 5.26
N GLU A 38 16.39 -8.32 4.92
CA GLU A 38 17.81 -8.50 5.25
C GLU A 38 18.71 -7.42 4.62
N ARG A 39 18.22 -6.79 3.54
CA ARG A 39 18.89 -5.69 2.84
C ARG A 39 18.43 -4.31 3.31
N GLU A 40 17.76 -4.21 4.45
CA GLU A 40 17.25 -2.93 4.99
C GLU A 40 18.35 -1.86 5.12
N ALA A 41 19.59 -2.27 5.44
CA ALA A 41 20.76 -1.40 5.59
C ALA A 41 21.45 -1.02 4.25
N GLU A 42 21.02 -1.58 3.12
CA GLU A 42 21.56 -1.25 1.79
C GLU A 42 20.89 0.03 1.24
N ASP A 43 20.87 1.10 2.03
CA ASP A 43 20.13 2.34 1.76
C ASP A 43 20.97 3.50 1.23
N GLN A 44 22.23 3.27 0.89
CA GLN A 44 23.17 4.32 0.47
C GLN A 44 22.66 5.07 -0.77
N GLU A 45 22.12 4.35 -1.76
CA GLU A 45 21.53 4.97 -2.97
C GLU A 45 20.32 5.84 -2.62
N LEU A 46 19.47 5.39 -1.69
CA LEU A 46 18.31 6.16 -1.22
C LEU A 46 18.76 7.41 -0.46
N CYS A 47 19.72 7.26 0.45
CA CYS A 47 20.30 8.36 1.20
C CYS A 47 20.89 9.41 0.27
N ALA A 48 21.68 9.00 -0.74
CA ALA A 48 22.24 9.88 -1.75
C ALA A 48 21.14 10.62 -2.55
N ALA A 49 20.09 9.92 -2.96
CA ALA A 49 18.95 10.51 -3.67
C ALA A 49 18.15 11.51 -2.82
N LEU A 50 18.27 11.45 -1.49
CA LEU A 50 17.68 12.41 -0.55
C LEU A 50 18.70 13.45 -0.06
N GLY A 51 19.83 13.62 -0.76
CA GLY A 51 20.87 14.58 -0.43
C GLY A 51 21.65 14.24 0.84
N ASN A 52 21.77 12.96 1.18
CA ASN A 52 22.41 12.45 2.40
C ASN A 52 21.77 12.94 3.71
N ARG A 53 20.49 13.31 3.67
CA ARG A 53 19.72 13.76 4.85
C ARG A 53 18.89 12.66 5.49
N ALA A 54 18.88 11.47 4.88
CA ALA A 54 18.07 10.36 5.35
C ALA A 54 18.72 9.62 6.52
N VAL A 55 17.90 9.23 7.50
CA VAL A 55 18.27 8.36 8.62
C VAL A 55 17.26 7.22 8.66
N ASN A 56 17.73 5.99 8.47
CA ASN A 56 16.86 4.84 8.42
C ASN A 56 16.38 4.40 9.80
N LEU A 57 15.08 4.15 9.92
CA LEU A 57 14.46 3.67 11.16
C LEU A 57 14.77 2.19 11.44
N MET A 58 15.24 1.43 10.45
CA MET A 58 15.64 0.03 10.60
C MET A 58 14.54 -0.86 11.21
N LEU A 59 13.27 -0.63 10.83
CA LEU A 59 12.10 -1.28 11.47
C LEU A 59 12.13 -2.80 11.34
N HIS A 60 12.68 -3.36 10.25
CA HIS A 60 12.84 -4.79 10.10
C HIS A 60 13.82 -5.33 11.14
N ALA A 61 15.04 -4.79 11.20
CA ALA A 61 16.07 -5.21 12.17
C ALA A 61 15.63 -4.99 13.64
N ARG A 62 14.89 -3.90 13.92
CA ARG A 62 14.33 -3.62 15.24
C ARG A 62 13.29 -4.65 15.65
N ALA A 63 12.42 -5.07 14.72
CA ALA A 63 11.45 -6.12 15.00
C ALA A 63 12.13 -7.48 15.25
N GLU A 64 13.17 -7.82 14.48
CA GLU A 64 13.94 -9.06 14.72
C GLU A 64 14.62 -9.04 16.09
N THR A 65 15.14 -7.89 16.53
CA THR A 65 15.66 -7.71 17.89
C THR A 65 14.56 -7.92 18.93
N ALA A 66 13.40 -7.28 18.75
CA ALA A 66 12.28 -7.42 19.68
C ALA A 66 11.77 -8.87 19.77
N PHE A 67 11.70 -9.59 18.65
CA PHE A 67 11.30 -11.00 18.61
C PHE A 67 12.32 -11.93 19.25
N ARG A 68 13.61 -11.62 19.16
CA ARG A 68 14.67 -12.38 19.84
C ARG A 68 14.63 -12.17 21.35
N GLU A 69 14.40 -10.93 21.79
CA GLU A 69 14.28 -10.56 23.21
C GLU A 69 12.94 -11.06 23.82
N ASP A 70 11.92 -11.28 22.99
CA ASP A 70 10.57 -11.69 23.43
C ASP A 70 10.01 -12.85 22.57
N PRO A 71 10.35 -14.11 22.91
CA PRO A 71 9.92 -15.28 22.15
C PRO A 71 8.40 -15.50 22.14
N GLU A 72 7.68 -15.08 23.19
CA GLU A 72 6.23 -15.16 23.25
C GLU A 72 5.56 -14.20 22.26
N LEU A 73 6.06 -12.96 22.18
CA LEU A 73 5.62 -12.00 21.15
C LEU A 73 5.86 -12.59 19.75
N PHE A 74 7.02 -13.19 19.52
CA PHE A 74 7.35 -13.81 18.24
C PHE A 74 6.38 -14.94 17.88
N ALA A 75 6.13 -15.86 18.81
CA ALA A 75 5.21 -16.97 18.62
C ALA A 75 3.78 -16.48 18.34
N ALA A 76 3.28 -15.52 19.11
CA ALA A 76 1.96 -14.94 18.91
C ALA A 76 1.86 -14.17 17.58
N HIS A 77 2.91 -13.43 17.21
CA HIS A 77 2.98 -12.72 15.94
C HIS A 77 2.95 -13.71 14.76
N ARG A 78 3.71 -14.81 14.82
CA ARG A 78 3.71 -15.86 13.80
C ARG A 78 2.33 -16.50 13.65
N ALA A 79 1.70 -16.87 14.76
CA ALA A 79 0.34 -17.43 14.76
C ALA A 79 -0.68 -16.49 14.11
N LYS A 80 -0.57 -15.16 14.37
CA LYS A 80 -1.38 -14.14 13.68
C LYS A 80 -1.12 -14.14 12.16
N GLN A 81 0.15 -14.14 11.73
CA GLN A 81 0.50 -14.14 10.30
C GLN A 81 -0.03 -15.38 9.58
N ASP A 82 0.03 -16.55 10.22
CA ASP A 82 -0.50 -17.79 9.66
C ASP A 82 -2.03 -17.73 9.51
N ARG A 83 -2.73 -17.15 10.50
CA ARG A 83 -4.18 -16.92 10.44
C ARG A 83 -4.56 -15.97 9.30
N LEU A 84 -3.82 -14.87 9.12
CA LEU A 84 -4.04 -13.91 8.03
C LEU A 84 -3.80 -14.55 6.66
N ARG A 85 -2.75 -15.38 6.53
CA ARG A 85 -2.45 -16.12 5.30
C ARG A 85 -3.58 -17.08 4.94
N GLN A 86 -4.04 -17.89 5.89
CA GLN A 86 -5.17 -18.81 5.68
C GLN A 86 -6.45 -18.07 5.27
N LEU A 87 -6.73 -16.92 5.90
CA LEU A 87 -7.85 -16.06 5.52
C LEU A 87 -7.71 -15.52 4.09
N GLN A 88 -6.50 -15.09 3.70
CA GLN A 88 -6.21 -14.61 2.34
C GLN A 88 -6.46 -15.72 1.30
N ASP A 89 -6.08 -16.96 1.59
CA ASP A 89 -6.28 -18.08 0.67
C ASP A 89 -7.78 -18.38 0.46
N LEU A 90 -8.59 -18.35 1.52
CA LEU A 90 -10.05 -18.48 1.42
C LEU A 90 -10.69 -17.30 0.66
N TYR A 91 -10.18 -16.08 0.86
CA TYR A 91 -10.61 -14.90 0.12
C TYR A 91 -10.29 -15.03 -1.37
N ARG A 92 -9.07 -15.47 -1.74
CA ARG A 92 -8.64 -15.70 -3.14
C ARG A 92 -9.54 -16.69 -3.87
N LEU A 93 -9.91 -17.79 -3.22
CA LEU A 93 -10.81 -18.80 -3.80
C LEU A 93 -12.15 -18.17 -4.20
N ARG A 94 -12.75 -17.38 -3.29
CA ARG A 94 -14.01 -16.69 -3.56
C ARG A 94 -13.84 -15.60 -4.62
N LEU A 95 -12.79 -14.79 -4.51
CA LEU A 95 -12.50 -13.68 -5.41
C LEU A 95 -12.37 -14.15 -6.86
N ALA A 96 -11.69 -15.27 -7.09
CA ALA A 96 -11.52 -15.83 -8.41
C ALA A 96 -12.86 -16.11 -9.11
N SER A 97 -13.82 -16.69 -8.38
CA SER A 97 -15.16 -16.98 -8.89
C SER A 97 -15.93 -15.70 -9.23
N HIS A 98 -15.89 -14.68 -8.37
CA HIS A 98 -16.60 -13.41 -8.60
C HIS A 98 -16.01 -12.65 -9.79
N LEU A 99 -14.67 -12.56 -9.89
CA LEU A 99 -14.01 -11.93 -11.04
C LEU A 99 -14.25 -12.70 -12.34
N LYS A 100 -14.36 -14.03 -12.29
CA LYS A 100 -14.72 -14.84 -13.45
C LYS A 100 -16.17 -14.56 -13.87
N ALA A 101 -17.10 -14.44 -12.93
CA ALA A 101 -18.49 -14.10 -13.21
C ALA A 101 -18.62 -12.72 -13.88
N ALA A 102 -18.00 -11.67 -13.31
CA ALA A 102 -18.01 -10.34 -13.89
C ALA A 102 -17.46 -10.32 -15.34
N ARG A 103 -16.35 -11.03 -15.59
CA ARG A 103 -15.79 -11.19 -16.94
C ARG A 103 -16.74 -11.87 -17.92
N ARG A 104 -17.47 -12.91 -17.46
CA ARG A 104 -18.44 -13.62 -18.30
C ARG A 104 -19.65 -12.77 -18.64
N VAL A 105 -20.18 -12.01 -17.66
CA VAL A 105 -21.28 -11.05 -17.90
C VAL A 105 -20.86 -10.03 -18.94
N GLN A 106 -19.67 -9.46 -18.80
CA GLN A 106 -19.14 -8.47 -19.74
C GLN A 106 -18.95 -9.00 -21.17
N GLN A 107 -18.79 -10.32 -21.34
CA GLN A 107 -18.59 -10.99 -22.63
C GLN A 107 -19.86 -11.65 -23.16
N ALA A 108 -21.00 -11.48 -22.48
CA ALA A 108 -22.25 -12.11 -22.86
C ALA A 108 -22.83 -11.52 -24.15
N GLN A 109 -23.58 -12.33 -24.90
CA GLN A 109 -24.36 -11.87 -26.06
C GLN A 109 -25.77 -11.50 -25.58
N ALA A 110 -25.94 -10.25 -25.17
CA ALA A 110 -27.20 -9.69 -24.68
C ALA A 110 -27.27 -8.18 -24.98
N PRO A 111 -28.47 -7.55 -24.89
CA PRO A 111 -28.61 -6.10 -24.93
C PRO A 111 -27.66 -5.39 -23.94
N ARG A 112 -27.07 -4.28 -24.39
CA ARG A 112 -26.00 -3.58 -23.65
C ARG A 112 -26.46 -3.08 -22.28
N ASP A 113 -27.67 -2.56 -22.19
CA ASP A 113 -28.31 -2.10 -20.95
C ASP A 113 -28.43 -3.21 -19.90
N LEU A 114 -28.79 -4.43 -20.33
CA LEU A 114 -28.82 -5.59 -19.44
C LEU A 114 -27.41 -6.01 -19.00
N ILE A 115 -26.43 -6.03 -19.90
CA ILE A 115 -25.03 -6.34 -19.55
C ILE A 115 -24.49 -5.34 -18.53
N GLU A 116 -24.73 -4.05 -18.71
CA GLU A 116 -24.25 -3.00 -17.79
C GLU A 116 -24.88 -3.15 -16.39
N SER A 117 -26.19 -3.42 -16.32
CA SER A 117 -26.89 -3.66 -15.05
C SER A 117 -26.32 -4.87 -14.31
N GLU A 118 -26.20 -6.01 -14.98
CA GLU A 118 -25.67 -7.24 -14.37
C GLU A 118 -24.17 -7.13 -14.03
N LEU A 119 -23.40 -6.34 -14.79
CA LEU A 119 -22.01 -6.08 -14.49
C LEU A 119 -21.85 -5.26 -13.20
N GLU A 120 -22.71 -4.27 -12.96
CA GLU A 120 -22.68 -3.50 -11.71
C GLU A 120 -23.00 -4.39 -10.51
N GLU A 121 -23.99 -5.29 -10.60
CA GLU A 121 -24.29 -6.28 -9.56
C GLU A 121 -23.10 -7.22 -9.30
N ALA A 122 -22.46 -7.72 -10.37
CA ALA A 122 -21.26 -8.55 -10.24
C ALA A 122 -20.08 -7.80 -9.58
N VAL A 123 -19.89 -6.53 -9.91
CA VAL A 123 -18.88 -5.66 -9.27
C VAL A 123 -19.23 -5.39 -7.81
N GLN A 124 -20.51 -5.18 -7.49
CA GLN A 124 -20.98 -4.95 -6.14
C GLN A 124 -20.74 -6.17 -5.25
N ALA A 125 -20.94 -7.38 -5.77
CA ALA A 125 -20.60 -8.61 -5.06
C ALA A 125 -19.09 -8.71 -4.74
N ILE A 126 -18.21 -8.26 -5.65
CA ILE A 126 -16.76 -8.18 -5.41
C ILE A 126 -16.45 -7.14 -4.31
N ARG A 127 -17.06 -5.95 -4.38
CA ARG A 127 -16.89 -4.90 -3.35
C ARG A 127 -17.29 -5.40 -1.96
N LEU A 128 -18.41 -6.11 -1.85
CA LEU A 128 -18.86 -6.69 -0.59
C LEU A 128 -17.90 -7.76 -0.07
N LEU A 129 -17.37 -8.61 -0.96
CA LEU A 129 -16.35 -9.59 -0.60
C LEU A 129 -15.08 -8.92 -0.05
N ASP A 130 -14.59 -7.87 -0.71
CA ASP A 130 -13.43 -7.10 -0.27
C ASP A 130 -13.66 -6.43 1.09
N ALA A 131 -14.82 -5.79 1.27
CA ALA A 131 -15.17 -5.13 2.53
C ALA A 131 -15.20 -6.13 3.70
N HIS A 132 -15.83 -7.30 3.49
CA HIS A 132 -15.84 -8.36 4.49
C HIS A 132 -14.44 -8.90 4.80
N HIS A 133 -13.56 -9.03 3.79
CA HIS A 133 -12.18 -9.45 4.00
C HIS A 133 -11.40 -8.45 4.85
N VAL A 134 -11.53 -7.16 4.56
CA VAL A 134 -10.90 -6.09 5.34
C VAL A 134 -11.39 -6.08 6.80
N VAL A 135 -12.69 -6.27 7.04
CA VAL A 135 -13.23 -6.36 8.41
C VAL A 135 -12.64 -7.55 9.17
N LYS A 136 -12.49 -8.72 8.52
CA LYS A 136 -11.93 -9.92 9.15
C LYS A 136 -10.44 -9.80 9.47
N THR A 137 -9.65 -9.23 8.56
CA THR A 137 -8.22 -8.96 8.80
C THR A 137 -8.03 -7.98 9.96
N GLN A 138 -8.81 -6.89 9.99
CA GLN A 138 -8.83 -5.95 11.11
C GLN A 138 -9.23 -6.60 12.44
N HIS A 139 -10.19 -7.54 12.43
CA HIS A 139 -10.58 -8.26 13.64
C HIS A 139 -9.44 -9.13 14.18
N ILE A 140 -8.75 -9.88 13.32
CA ILE A 140 -7.56 -10.67 13.69
C ILE A 140 -6.48 -9.77 14.30
N GLN A 141 -6.24 -8.60 13.69
CA GLN A 141 -5.25 -7.64 14.16
C GLN A 141 -5.65 -7.06 15.54
N LYS A 142 -6.89 -6.62 15.71
CA LYS A 142 -7.40 -6.09 17.00
C LYS A 142 -7.36 -7.15 18.11
N ASP A 143 -7.66 -8.39 17.78
CA ASP A 143 -7.58 -9.49 18.73
C ASP A 143 -6.14 -9.76 19.19
N PHE A 144 -5.19 -9.70 18.26
CA PHE A 144 -3.76 -9.77 18.59
C PHE A 144 -3.35 -8.60 19.48
N ASP A 145 -3.68 -7.37 19.11
CA ASP A 145 -3.31 -6.17 19.87
C ASP A 145 -3.89 -6.20 21.29
N ARG A 146 -5.15 -6.63 21.44
CA ARG A 146 -5.82 -6.76 22.74
C ARG A 146 -5.20 -7.84 23.63
N LYS A 147 -4.86 -9.00 23.07
CA LYS A 147 -4.35 -10.15 23.84
C LYS A 147 -2.87 -10.05 24.16
N VAL A 148 -2.08 -9.63 23.17
CA VAL A 148 -0.61 -9.64 23.23
C VAL A 148 -0.06 -8.30 23.72
N LYS A 149 -0.81 -7.22 23.49
CA LYS A 149 -0.44 -5.84 23.84
C LYS A 149 0.99 -5.49 23.43
N PRO A 150 1.35 -5.59 22.14
CA PRO A 150 2.75 -5.46 21.69
C PRO A 150 3.42 -4.17 22.16
N LEU A 151 2.68 -3.05 22.17
CA LEU A 151 3.19 -1.74 22.56
C LEU A 151 3.48 -1.59 24.06
N GLU A 152 3.01 -2.53 24.90
CA GLU A 152 3.33 -2.57 26.34
C GLU A 152 4.51 -3.52 26.63
N ARG A 153 4.97 -4.32 25.65
CA ARG A 153 6.03 -5.31 25.88
C ARG A 153 7.41 -4.62 25.93
N PRO A 154 8.25 -4.90 26.95
CA PRO A 154 9.53 -4.19 27.13
C PRO A 154 10.43 -4.18 25.89
N ALA A 155 10.51 -5.31 25.18
CA ALA A 155 11.30 -5.46 23.96
C ALA A 155 10.85 -4.49 22.84
N VAL A 156 9.54 -4.23 22.72
CA VAL A 156 8.98 -3.28 21.73
C VAL A 156 9.11 -1.84 22.23
N VAL A 157 8.80 -1.59 23.51
CA VAL A 157 8.91 -0.24 24.12
C VAL A 157 10.32 0.33 23.98
N LYS A 158 11.36 -0.50 24.18
CA LYS A 158 12.76 -0.12 23.98
C LYS A 158 13.01 0.38 22.55
N GLN A 159 12.56 -0.37 21.55
CA GLN A 159 12.70 0.01 20.14
C GLN A 159 11.90 1.28 19.79
N LEU A 160 10.68 1.41 20.33
CA LEU A 160 9.83 2.58 20.12
C LEU A 160 10.49 3.87 20.60
N LYS A 161 11.12 3.87 21.78
CA LYS A 161 11.83 5.04 22.30
C LYS A 161 12.92 5.53 21.34
N GLU A 162 13.67 4.61 20.74
CA GLU A 162 14.70 4.96 19.77
C GLU A 162 14.11 5.47 18.45
N ILE A 163 13.03 4.84 17.95
CA ILE A 163 12.31 5.29 16.76
C ILE A 163 11.78 6.72 16.99
N GLU A 164 11.15 6.98 18.13
CA GLU A 164 10.60 8.29 18.50
C GLU A 164 11.70 9.34 18.63
N ALA A 165 12.85 9.00 19.21
CA ALA A 165 14.00 9.90 19.29
C ALA A 165 14.55 10.29 17.91
N ILE A 166 14.57 9.35 16.95
CA ILE A 166 14.98 9.66 15.57
C ILE A 166 13.92 10.55 14.89
N LEU A 167 12.64 10.17 14.99
CA LEU A 167 11.53 10.91 14.38
C LEU A 167 11.44 12.35 14.89
N ALA A 168 11.65 12.59 16.19
CA ALA A 168 11.64 13.93 16.79
C ALA A 168 12.66 14.88 16.16
N GLY A 169 13.73 14.34 15.56
CA GLY A 169 14.77 15.09 14.88
C GLY A 169 14.62 15.18 13.36
N CYS A 170 13.50 14.73 12.79
CA CYS A 170 13.24 14.69 11.36
C CYS A 170 12.15 15.70 10.95
N ALA A 171 12.30 16.26 9.76
CA ALA A 171 11.36 17.20 9.13
C ALA A 171 10.41 16.52 8.13
N GLY A 172 10.59 15.23 7.86
CA GLY A 172 9.74 14.45 6.97
C GLY A 172 10.09 12.97 7.00
N VAL A 173 9.28 12.14 6.33
CA VAL A 173 9.44 10.68 6.30
C VAL A 173 9.40 10.18 4.85
N ALA A 174 10.35 9.32 4.50
CA ALA A 174 10.43 8.62 3.22
C ALA A 174 10.14 7.13 3.41
N ILE A 175 9.08 6.61 2.79
CA ILE A 175 8.65 5.21 2.89
C ILE A 175 8.87 4.49 1.57
N ALA A 176 9.86 3.60 1.57
CA ALA A 176 10.28 2.91 0.38
C ALA A 176 9.36 1.77 -0.05
N GLY A 177 9.52 1.37 -1.31
CA GLY A 177 9.00 0.10 -1.82
C GLY A 177 9.67 -1.13 -1.19
N GLY A 178 9.25 -2.33 -1.60
CA GLY A 178 9.79 -3.59 -1.12
C GLY A 178 8.69 -4.65 -0.98
N HIS A 179 8.91 -5.64 -0.12
CA HIS A 179 7.89 -6.61 0.23
C HIS A 179 6.76 -5.95 1.05
N VAL A 180 5.63 -5.66 0.41
CA VAL A 180 4.54 -4.85 0.97
C VAL A 180 3.97 -5.40 2.29
N ALA A 181 3.80 -6.73 2.40
CA ALA A 181 3.28 -7.33 3.64
C ALA A 181 4.25 -7.16 4.82
N VAL A 182 5.56 -7.31 4.60
CA VAL A 182 6.58 -7.09 5.64
C VAL A 182 6.59 -5.62 6.05
N LEU A 183 6.65 -4.71 5.07
CA LEU A 183 6.61 -3.27 5.31
C LEU A 183 5.41 -2.87 6.16
N TYR A 184 4.20 -3.29 5.76
CA TYR A 184 2.97 -2.99 6.50
C TYR A 184 3.00 -3.58 7.91
N ASN A 185 3.40 -4.84 8.05
CA ASN A 185 3.51 -5.50 9.36
C ASN A 185 4.47 -4.77 10.31
N ARG A 186 5.61 -4.28 9.82
CA ARG A 186 6.59 -3.55 10.62
C ARG A 186 6.09 -2.15 11.01
N LEU A 187 5.44 -1.44 10.09
CA LEU A 187 4.77 -0.16 10.39
C LEU A 187 3.68 -0.33 11.46
N ARG A 188 2.92 -1.43 11.41
CA ARG A 188 1.86 -1.75 12.39
C ARG A 188 2.42 -2.18 13.75
N LEU A 189 3.46 -3.01 13.78
CA LEU A 189 4.05 -3.50 15.03
C LEU A 189 4.53 -2.35 15.94
N PHE A 190 5.07 -1.30 15.33
CA PHE A 190 5.55 -0.10 16.02
C PHE A 190 4.54 1.07 15.98
N ASP A 191 3.31 0.81 15.53
CA ASP A 191 2.23 1.81 15.49
C ASP A 191 2.64 3.16 14.87
N LEU A 192 3.25 3.09 13.68
CA LEU A 192 3.80 4.27 12.99
C LEU A 192 2.70 5.16 12.39
N GLY A 193 1.50 4.64 12.12
CA GLY A 193 0.41 5.43 11.50
C GLY A 193 0.16 6.76 12.21
N PRO A 194 -0.20 6.76 13.51
CA PRO A 194 -0.38 7.98 14.29
C PRO A 194 0.90 8.82 14.42
N ARG A 195 2.07 8.17 14.53
CA ARG A 195 3.37 8.84 14.71
C ARG A 195 3.85 9.62 13.48
N LEU A 196 3.34 9.26 12.31
CA LEU A 196 3.70 9.88 11.03
C LEU A 196 2.70 10.95 10.59
N ALA A 197 1.54 11.07 11.23
CA ALA A 197 0.42 11.87 10.74
C ALA A 197 0.73 13.38 10.60
N ASP A 198 1.65 13.89 11.42
CA ASP A 198 2.04 15.31 11.44
C ASP A 198 3.30 15.62 10.62
N LEU A 199 3.97 14.60 10.08
CA LEU A 199 5.15 14.76 9.23
C LEU A 199 4.77 14.72 7.75
N PRO A 200 5.40 15.53 6.88
CA PRO A 200 5.32 15.34 5.44
C PRO A 200 5.82 13.94 5.04
N ILE A 201 5.05 13.22 4.23
CA ILE A 201 5.37 11.83 3.83
C ILE A 201 5.66 11.76 2.33
N ILE A 202 6.82 11.20 1.97
CA ILE A 202 7.13 10.77 0.61
C ILE A 202 7.04 9.25 0.60
N ALA A 203 6.21 8.67 -0.25
CA ALA A 203 6.05 7.21 -0.30
C ALA A 203 6.00 6.71 -1.75
N TRP A 204 6.64 5.57 -2.03
CA TRP A 204 6.65 5.02 -3.39
C TRP A 204 6.50 3.51 -3.42
N SER A 205 6.05 3.00 -4.57
CA SER A 205 5.85 1.57 -4.77
C SER A 205 5.01 0.96 -3.64
N ALA A 206 5.50 -0.06 -2.92
CA ALA A 206 4.80 -0.64 -1.78
C ALA A 206 4.53 0.40 -0.66
N GLY A 207 5.43 1.36 -0.45
CA GLY A 207 5.25 2.48 0.48
C GLY A 207 3.98 3.28 0.18
N ALA A 208 3.76 3.64 -1.09
CA ALA A 208 2.55 4.35 -1.51
C ALA A 208 1.27 3.53 -1.25
N MET A 209 1.34 2.21 -1.46
CA MET A 209 0.21 1.31 -1.21
C MET A 209 -0.13 1.24 0.29
N VAL A 210 0.86 1.09 1.18
CA VAL A 210 0.62 0.92 2.63
C VAL A 210 0.09 2.19 3.29
N VAL A 211 0.42 3.39 2.80
CA VAL A 211 -0.10 4.64 3.37
C VAL A 211 -1.50 5.02 2.90
N SER A 212 -2.01 4.37 1.85
CA SER A 212 -3.36 4.58 1.34
C SER A 212 -4.43 3.87 2.21
N SER A 213 -5.71 3.98 1.86
CA SER A 213 -6.79 3.30 2.60
C SER A 213 -6.79 1.78 2.45
N ARG A 214 -6.26 1.23 1.35
CA ARG A 214 -6.31 -0.20 1.04
C ARG A 214 -5.04 -0.65 0.35
N ILE A 215 -4.51 -1.80 0.76
CA ILE A 215 -3.36 -2.42 0.12
C ILE A 215 -3.87 -3.38 -0.96
N VAL A 216 -3.75 -2.98 -2.23
CA VAL A 216 -4.18 -3.78 -3.39
C VAL A 216 -2.98 -4.43 -4.04
N LEU A 217 -2.91 -5.75 -4.04
CA LEU A 217 -1.90 -6.50 -4.78
C LEU A 217 -2.44 -6.78 -6.18
N PHE A 218 -1.68 -6.42 -7.20
CA PHE A 218 -2.14 -6.57 -8.57
C PHE A 218 -1.00 -7.04 -9.47
N HIS A 219 -1.31 -8.06 -10.25
CA HIS A 219 -0.52 -8.48 -11.39
C HIS A 219 -1.43 -9.29 -12.30
N ASP A 220 -1.58 -8.88 -13.55
CA ASP A 220 -2.47 -9.51 -14.51
C ASP A 220 -1.90 -10.80 -15.14
N SER A 221 -0.57 -10.91 -15.14
CA SER A 221 0.19 -12.01 -15.74
C SER A 221 1.37 -12.45 -14.84
N PRO A 222 1.13 -12.86 -13.58
CA PRO A 222 2.17 -13.51 -12.78
C PRO A 222 2.61 -14.84 -13.43
N PRO A 223 3.80 -15.36 -13.08
CA PRO A 223 4.35 -16.58 -13.68
C PRO A 223 3.45 -17.82 -13.59
N GLN A 224 2.50 -17.86 -12.65
CA GLN A 224 1.59 -18.98 -12.39
C GLN A 224 0.19 -18.83 -13.06
N GLY A 225 0.01 -17.89 -14.00
CA GLY A 225 -1.23 -17.75 -14.79
C GLY A 225 -1.89 -16.37 -14.68
N ARG A 226 -3.18 -16.25 -15.04
CA ARG A 226 -3.91 -14.97 -14.94
C ARG A 226 -4.08 -14.59 -13.47
N GLY A 227 -3.39 -13.56 -13.02
CA GLY A 227 -3.52 -13.07 -11.66
C GLY A 227 -4.81 -12.27 -11.49
N ASN A 228 -5.40 -12.38 -10.31
CA ASN A 228 -6.52 -11.56 -9.90
C ASN A 228 -5.98 -10.48 -8.96
N ALA A 229 -6.27 -9.21 -9.25
CA ALA A 229 -5.97 -8.16 -8.28
C ALA A 229 -6.73 -8.45 -6.98
N GLU A 230 -6.05 -8.36 -5.85
CA GLU A 230 -6.55 -8.79 -4.55
C GLU A 230 -6.34 -7.71 -3.50
N VAL A 231 -7.24 -7.61 -2.53
CA VAL A 231 -7.04 -6.78 -1.35
C VAL A 231 -6.26 -7.61 -0.33
N LEU A 232 -5.10 -7.11 0.10
CA LEU A 232 -4.34 -7.72 1.20
C LEU A 232 -5.00 -7.37 2.54
N GLU A 233 -5.14 -6.07 2.81
CA GLU A 233 -5.70 -5.53 4.05
C GLU A 233 -6.09 -4.05 3.85
N GLY A 234 -6.66 -3.41 4.88
CA GLY A 234 -6.63 -1.96 4.99
C GLY A 234 -5.19 -1.44 5.07
N GLY A 235 -4.92 -0.27 4.50
CA GLY A 235 -3.66 0.43 4.72
C GLY A 235 -3.72 1.33 5.96
N LEU A 236 -2.71 2.18 6.15
CA LEU A 236 -2.65 3.15 7.25
C LEU A 236 -3.70 4.27 7.11
N GLY A 237 -4.27 4.47 5.92
CA GLY A 237 -5.35 5.44 5.71
C GLY A 237 -4.92 6.91 5.78
N LEU A 238 -3.63 7.19 5.62
CA LEU A 238 -3.06 8.54 5.66
C LEU A 238 -3.40 9.34 4.39
N PHE A 239 -3.52 8.66 3.25
CA PHE A 239 -3.88 9.26 1.96
C PHE A 239 -5.12 8.55 1.36
N PRO A 240 -6.33 8.93 1.80
CA PRO A 240 -7.56 8.32 1.30
C PRO A 240 -7.94 8.81 -0.10
N GLY A 241 -8.95 8.17 -0.70
CA GLY A 241 -9.53 8.61 -1.97
C GLY A 241 -8.75 8.19 -3.22
N VAL A 242 -7.58 7.58 -3.07
CA VAL A 242 -6.81 7.00 -4.18
C VAL A 242 -6.45 5.53 -3.93
N VAL A 243 -6.33 4.77 -5.01
CA VAL A 243 -5.66 3.46 -5.05
C VAL A 243 -4.41 3.63 -5.90
N PRO A 244 -3.21 3.76 -5.30
CA PRO A 244 -1.98 3.93 -6.04
C PRO A 244 -1.57 2.60 -6.68
N LEU A 245 -1.30 2.63 -7.99
CA LEU A 245 -0.93 1.46 -8.80
C LEU A 245 0.50 1.63 -9.32
N PRO A 246 1.52 1.41 -8.48
CA PRO A 246 2.91 1.52 -8.90
C PRO A 246 3.29 0.47 -9.95
N HIS A 247 4.11 0.86 -10.93
CA HIS A 247 4.50 0.02 -12.08
C HIS A 247 3.30 -0.49 -12.90
N ALA A 248 2.24 0.30 -13.03
CA ALA A 248 1.00 -0.11 -13.68
C ALA A 248 1.22 -0.72 -15.07
N ARG A 249 2.05 -0.10 -15.93
CA ARG A 249 2.33 -0.61 -17.29
C ARG A 249 2.94 -2.00 -17.32
N ARG A 250 3.70 -2.37 -16.29
CA ARG A 250 4.36 -3.69 -16.21
C ARG A 250 3.47 -4.75 -15.54
N ARG A 251 2.49 -4.32 -14.74
CA ARG A 251 1.70 -5.22 -13.87
C ARG A 251 0.26 -5.40 -14.35
N LEU A 252 -0.29 -4.46 -15.10
CA LEU A 252 -1.68 -4.45 -15.54
C LEU A 252 -1.76 -4.49 -17.07
N ASN A 253 -2.78 -5.16 -17.61
CA ASN A 253 -3.11 -5.08 -19.03
C ASN A 253 -3.92 -3.82 -19.30
N LEU A 254 -3.20 -2.71 -19.41
CA LEU A 254 -3.74 -1.37 -19.62
C LEU A 254 -4.39 -1.15 -21.00
N GLN A 255 -4.37 -2.15 -21.88
CA GLN A 255 -5.00 -2.13 -23.20
C GLN A 255 -6.31 -2.93 -23.25
N ASP A 256 -6.75 -3.51 -22.13
CA ASP A 256 -8.00 -4.26 -22.01
C ASP A 256 -9.05 -3.38 -21.29
N PRO A 257 -9.99 -2.73 -22.02
CA PRO A 257 -10.97 -1.85 -21.42
C PRO A 257 -11.86 -2.56 -20.42
N GLY A 258 -12.12 -3.85 -20.61
CA GLY A 258 -12.90 -4.66 -19.68
C GLY A 258 -12.26 -4.80 -18.32
N ARG A 259 -10.96 -5.12 -18.33
CA ARG A 259 -10.17 -5.18 -17.09
C ARG A 259 -10.13 -3.83 -16.39
N ILE A 260 -9.93 -2.74 -17.13
CA ILE A 260 -9.93 -1.38 -16.57
C ILE A 260 -11.29 -1.05 -15.96
N THR A 261 -12.40 -1.30 -16.66
CA THR A 261 -13.76 -1.07 -16.18
C THR A 261 -14.03 -1.80 -14.86
N VAL A 262 -13.80 -3.12 -14.83
CA VAL A 262 -14.04 -3.91 -13.62
C VAL A 262 -13.17 -3.45 -12.46
N PHE A 263 -11.88 -3.16 -12.72
CA PHE A 263 -10.96 -2.69 -11.69
C PHE A 263 -11.36 -1.32 -11.13
N ALA A 264 -11.61 -0.35 -12.01
CA ALA A 264 -11.96 1.01 -11.62
C ALA A 264 -13.32 1.06 -10.90
N ARG A 265 -14.34 0.35 -11.41
CA ARG A 265 -15.63 0.26 -10.74
C ARG A 265 -15.46 -0.40 -9.37
N ARG A 266 -14.76 -1.53 -9.27
CA ARG A 266 -14.52 -2.22 -7.99
C ARG A 266 -14.01 -1.29 -6.88
N PHE A 267 -13.11 -0.36 -7.17
CA PHE A 267 -12.52 0.51 -6.15
C PHE A 267 -13.18 1.89 -6.02
N ALA A 268 -14.16 2.24 -6.86
CA ALA A 268 -14.93 3.45 -6.70
C ALA A 268 -15.56 3.57 -5.29
N PRO A 269 -15.64 4.78 -4.70
CA PRO A 269 -15.32 6.08 -5.31
C PRO A 269 -13.82 6.45 -5.31
N ALA A 270 -12.93 5.58 -4.79
CA ALA A 270 -11.50 5.88 -4.82
C ALA A 270 -10.95 5.87 -6.24
N THR A 271 -10.09 6.82 -6.55
CA THR A 271 -9.48 6.98 -7.87
C THR A 271 -8.32 6.00 -8.03
N CYS A 272 -8.41 5.11 -9.02
CA CYS A 272 -7.31 4.19 -9.35
C CYS A 272 -6.26 4.91 -10.19
N VAL A 273 -5.08 5.16 -9.62
CA VAL A 273 -4.04 6.00 -10.26
C VAL A 273 -2.84 5.14 -10.65
N ALA A 274 -2.54 5.07 -11.93
CA ALA A 274 -1.34 4.45 -12.47
C ALA A 274 -0.11 5.32 -12.17
N LEU A 275 0.82 4.77 -11.40
CA LEU A 275 2.07 5.43 -10.99
C LEU A 275 3.26 4.69 -11.58
N ASP A 276 3.58 5.00 -12.83
CA ASP A 276 4.82 4.55 -13.47
C ASP A 276 5.99 5.51 -13.15
N GLU A 277 7.14 5.30 -13.76
CA GLU A 277 8.34 6.13 -13.51
C GLU A 277 8.03 7.62 -13.74
N ARG A 278 8.55 8.47 -12.82
CA ARG A 278 8.33 9.93 -12.79
C ARG A 278 6.88 10.41 -12.58
N CYS A 279 5.92 9.50 -12.39
CA CYS A 279 4.55 9.85 -12.01
C CYS A 279 4.48 10.14 -10.51
N PHE A 280 3.57 11.04 -10.11
CA PHE A 280 3.33 11.35 -8.70
C PHE A 280 1.92 11.84 -8.42
N ILE A 281 1.51 11.76 -7.15
CA ILE A 281 0.32 12.38 -6.60
C ILE A 281 0.76 13.25 -5.43
N HIS A 282 0.41 14.53 -5.43
CA HIS A 282 0.71 15.45 -4.34
C HIS A 282 -0.55 15.70 -3.50
N PHE A 283 -0.45 15.50 -2.19
CA PHE A 283 -1.53 15.66 -1.22
C PHE A 283 -1.29 16.89 -0.34
N GLU A 284 -2.32 17.73 -0.27
CA GLU A 284 -2.46 18.84 0.67
C GLU A 284 -3.71 18.59 1.52
N GLY A 285 -3.54 17.81 2.60
CA GLY A 285 -4.64 17.29 3.40
C GLY A 285 -5.54 16.35 2.57
N PRO A 286 -6.87 16.56 2.53
CA PRO A 286 -7.78 15.69 1.76
C PRO A 286 -7.76 15.96 0.26
N ARG A 287 -7.16 17.08 -0.19
CA ARG A 287 -7.07 17.45 -1.59
C ARG A 287 -5.78 16.88 -2.17
N TRP A 288 -5.84 16.49 -3.44
CA TRP A 288 -4.67 16.03 -4.15
C TRP A 288 -4.69 16.48 -5.61
N SER A 289 -3.49 16.60 -6.18
CA SER A 289 -3.26 16.82 -7.61
C SER A 289 -2.30 15.75 -8.13
N ALA A 290 -2.31 15.52 -9.44
CA ALA A 290 -1.39 14.57 -10.06
C ALA A 290 -0.28 15.29 -10.82
N GLY A 291 0.88 14.66 -10.87
CA GLY A 291 1.97 15.10 -11.73
C GLY A 291 1.73 14.73 -13.19
N THR A 292 2.50 15.34 -14.09
CA THR A 292 2.50 15.02 -15.52
C THR A 292 2.68 13.53 -15.77
N ASN A 293 2.03 13.00 -16.82
CA ASN A 293 2.07 11.58 -17.21
C ASN A 293 1.51 10.60 -16.17
N THR A 294 0.76 11.10 -15.19
CA THR A 294 0.01 10.26 -14.25
C THR A 294 -1.37 10.00 -14.83
N PHE A 295 -1.84 8.74 -14.80
CA PHE A 295 -3.10 8.35 -15.45
C PHE A 295 -4.09 7.76 -14.44
N GLN A 296 -5.37 8.08 -14.62
CA GLN A 296 -6.48 7.43 -13.94
C GLN A 296 -7.03 6.28 -14.78
N LEU A 297 -7.26 5.13 -14.14
CA LEU A 297 -8.14 4.08 -14.67
C LEU A 297 -9.59 4.49 -14.43
N ARG A 298 -10.38 4.66 -15.49
CA ARG A 298 -11.77 5.09 -15.42
C ARG A 298 -12.76 3.94 -15.50
N THR A 299 -13.96 4.17 -14.97
CA THR A 299 -15.07 3.21 -14.92
C THR A 299 -15.69 2.89 -16.29
N ASP A 300 -15.31 3.62 -17.33
CA ASP A 300 -15.67 3.40 -18.74
C ASP A 300 -14.62 2.58 -19.51
N GLY A 301 -13.53 2.16 -18.85
CA GLY A 301 -12.50 1.30 -19.44
C GLY A 301 -11.34 2.07 -20.05
N HIS A 302 -11.31 3.40 -19.95
CA HIS A 302 -10.23 4.22 -20.50
C HIS A 302 -9.19 4.63 -19.46
N LEU A 303 -7.99 4.91 -19.95
CA LEU A 303 -6.95 5.64 -19.23
C LEU A 303 -7.04 7.12 -19.58
N VAL A 304 -7.13 7.97 -18.58
CA VAL A 304 -7.19 9.43 -18.76
C VAL A 304 -6.02 10.06 -18.02
N ALA A 305 -5.31 10.95 -18.70
CA ALA A 305 -4.26 11.74 -18.06
C ALA A 305 -4.87 12.64 -16.98
N LEU A 306 -4.26 12.64 -15.81
CA LEU A 306 -4.59 13.57 -14.74
C LEU A 306 -3.76 14.84 -14.93
N HIS A 307 -4.40 15.99 -14.74
CA HIS A 307 -3.82 17.33 -14.83
C HIS A 307 -4.04 18.07 -13.52
#